data_AF-A0A0P0LJ73-F1
#
_entry.id   AF-A0A0P0LJ73-F1
#
_cell.length_a   1.000
_cell.length_b   1.000
_cell.length_c   1.000
_cell.angle_alpha   90.00
_cell.angle_beta   90.00
_cell.angle_gamma   90.00
#
_symmetry.space_group_name_H-M   'P 1'
#
loop_
_entity.id
_entity.type
_entity.pdbx_description
1 polymer ?
#
loop_
_entity_poly.entity_id
_entity_poly.type
_entity_poly.pdbx_seq_one_letter_code
_entity_poly.pdbx_strand_id
1 'polypeptide(L)'
;MKENIIVNNLAPVIIPTLCRYDHFKRLMESLNKCTWADKTDVYIGLDYPAKEEHRDGWMKIKRFLCEERFCFKKIVVFEREYNYGVKGENNNISALIKYVSTYYDRWIFSEDDNVFSPNFLVYINKGLENLRMINLYLPLMDIAIFTM
;
A
#
# COMPACT_ATOMS: atom_id res chain seq x y z
N MET A 1 -3.46 19.66 25.16
CA MET A 1 -2.27 18.78 25.24
C MET A 1 -1.91 18.39 23.82
N LYS A 2 -0.66 18.60 23.38
CA LYS A 2 -0.21 18.13 22.05
C LYS A 2 -0.02 16.62 22.18
N GLU A 3 -0.97 15.84 21.66
CA GLU A 3 -0.79 14.40 21.53
C GLU A 3 0.42 14.17 20.61
N ASN A 4 1.52 13.76 21.23
CA ASN A 4 2.68 13.29 20.51
C ASN A 4 2.27 11.97 19.87
N ILE A 5 1.87 12.02 18.61
CA ILE A 5 1.75 10.83 17.77
C ILE A 5 3.05 10.07 17.94
N ILE A 6 2.97 8.84 18.44
CA ILE A 6 4.12 7.96 18.50
C ILE A 6 4.42 7.61 17.05
N VAL A 7 5.28 8.43 16.42
CA VAL A 7 5.66 8.33 15.00
C VAL A 7 6.35 6.99 14.68
N ASN A 8 6.61 6.17 15.70
CA ASN A 8 7.22 4.85 15.59
C ASN A 8 6.21 3.74 15.21
N ASN A 9 4.90 4.02 15.11
CA ASN A 9 3.90 3.00 14.78
C ASN A 9 2.88 3.46 13.72
N LEU A 10 3.38 3.92 12.58
CA LEU A 10 2.54 4.23 11.42
C LEU A 10 2.08 2.95 10.72
N ALA A 11 0.86 2.99 10.20
CA ALA A 11 0.33 1.89 9.40
C ALA A 11 1.12 1.74 8.08
N PRO A 12 1.55 0.53 7.73
CA PRO A 12 2.14 0.26 6.42
C PRO A 12 1.09 0.43 5.32
N VAL A 13 1.56 0.71 4.10
CA VAL A 13 0.71 0.78 2.91
C VAL A 13 0.83 -0.51 2.10
N ILE A 14 -0.30 -1.12 1.77
CA ILE A 14 -0.39 -2.34 0.94
C ILE A 14 -0.93 -1.96 -0.44
N ILE A 15 -0.19 -2.31 -1.49
CA ILE A 15 -0.53 -1.98 -2.88
C ILE A 15 -0.49 -3.24 -3.76
N PRO A 16 -1.64 -3.84 -4.10
CA PRO A 16 -1.69 -4.82 -5.18
C PRO A 16 -1.54 -4.11 -6.53
N THR A 17 -0.76 -4.68 -7.45
CA THR A 17 -0.66 -4.18 -8.83
C THR A 17 -0.40 -5.31 -9.81
N LEU A 18 -0.57 -5.05 -11.10
CA LEU A 18 -0.31 -6.03 -12.17
C LEU A 18 0.34 -5.36 -13.38
N CYS A 19 -0.36 -4.46 -14.10
CA CYS A 19 0.13 -3.92 -15.36
C CYS A 19 -0.19 -2.44 -15.63
N ARG A 20 -0.82 -1.71 -14.70
CA ARG A 20 -1.23 -0.31 -14.94
C ARG A 20 -0.08 0.66 -14.63
N TYR A 21 0.98 0.62 -15.44
CA TYR A 21 2.23 1.34 -15.17
C TYR A 21 2.05 2.84 -14.87
N ASP A 22 1.34 3.60 -15.72
CA ASP A 22 1.22 5.05 -15.54
C ASP A 22 0.43 5.42 -14.28
N HIS A 23 -0.57 4.61 -13.94
CA HIS A 23 -1.32 4.72 -12.70
C HIS A 23 -0.44 4.43 -11.49
N PHE A 24 0.25 3.28 -11.51
CA PHE A 24 1.14 2.86 -10.43
C PHE A 24 2.29 3.84 -10.20
N LYS A 25 2.85 4.40 -11.28
CA LYS A 25 3.89 5.44 -11.22
C LYS A 25 3.37 6.69 -10.52
N ARG A 26 2.20 7.20 -10.91
CA ARG A 26 1.58 8.38 -10.28
C ARG A 26 1.24 8.13 -8.82
N LEU A 27 0.79 6.92 -8.49
CA LEU A 27 0.55 6.50 -7.11
C LEU A 27 1.84 6.60 -6.31
N MET A 28 2.89 5.88 -6.71
CA MET A 28 4.15 5.84 -5.99
C MET A 28 4.78 7.22 -5.86
N GLU A 29 4.75 8.05 -6.91
CA GLU A 29 5.27 9.42 -6.89
C GLU A 29 4.48 10.35 -5.97
N SER A 30 3.16 10.23 -5.90
CA SER A 30 2.34 11.05 -5.00
C SER A 30 2.44 10.59 -3.54
N LEU A 31 2.51 9.28 -3.31
CA LEU A 31 2.72 8.70 -1.99
C LEU A 31 4.09 9.08 -1.43
N ASN A 32 5.13 9.08 -2.26
CA ASN A 32 6.49 9.49 -1.90
C ASN A 32 6.60 10.97 -1.47
N LYS A 33 5.65 11.81 -1.90
CA LYS A 33 5.57 13.23 -1.53
C LYS A 33 4.77 13.47 -0.24
N CYS A 34 4.18 12.43 0.34
CA CYS A 34 3.41 12.57 1.56
C CYS A 34 4.31 12.86 2.75
N THR A 35 3.83 13.72 3.65
CA THR A 35 4.43 13.89 4.97
C THR A 35 4.39 12.54 5.70
N TRP A 36 5.54 12.13 6.25
CA TRP A 36 5.81 10.81 6.86
C TRP A 36 5.97 9.63 5.89
N ALA A 37 6.10 9.87 4.58
CA ALA A 37 6.51 8.81 3.65
C ALA A 37 7.81 8.14 4.13
N ASP A 38 8.78 8.92 4.63
CA ASP A 38 10.06 8.48 5.20
C ASP A 38 9.97 7.58 6.44
N LYS A 39 8.77 7.42 6.99
CA LYS A 39 8.50 6.63 8.19
C LYS A 39 7.49 5.51 7.92
N THR A 40 7.03 5.40 6.69
CA THR A 40 6.02 4.43 6.26
C THR A 40 6.69 3.27 5.52
N ASP A 41 6.34 2.05 5.94
CA ASP A 41 6.69 0.82 5.25
C ASP A 41 5.67 0.56 4.12
N VAL A 42 6.13 0.18 2.93
CA VAL A 42 5.28 -0.07 1.75
C VAL A 42 5.46 -1.51 1.27
N TYR A 43 4.34 -2.22 1.13
CA TYR A 43 4.28 -3.61 0.70
C TYR A 43 3.53 -3.72 -0.62
N ILE A 44 4.17 -4.28 -1.63
CA ILE A 44 3.69 -4.27 -3.00
C ILE A 44 3.57 -5.70 -3.50
N GLY A 45 2.39 -6.11 -3.94
CA GLY A 45 2.19 -7.39 -4.62
C GLY A 45 2.16 -7.16 -6.11
N LEU A 46 3.27 -7.44 -6.80
CA LEU A 46 3.33 -7.38 -8.24
C LEU A 46 2.85 -8.72 -8.80
N ASP A 47 1.57 -8.78 -9.17
CA ASP A 47 0.94 -9.99 -9.67
C ASP A 47 1.47 -10.35 -11.06
N TYR A 48 1.62 -11.64 -11.35
CA TYR A 48 2.12 -12.08 -12.65
C TYR A 48 1.12 -11.73 -13.77
N PRO A 49 1.55 -11.47 -15.01
CA PRO A 49 0.64 -11.21 -16.13
C PRO A 49 -0.43 -12.29 -16.31
N ALA A 50 -1.70 -11.95 -16.12
CA ALA A 50 -2.84 -12.84 -16.42
C ALA A 50 -3.01 -13.12 -17.93
N LYS A 51 -2.47 -12.23 -18.77
CA LYS A 51 -2.56 -12.24 -20.23
C LYS A 51 -1.31 -11.63 -20.83
N GLU A 52 -1.04 -11.93 -22.09
CA GLU A 52 0.14 -11.40 -22.79
C GLU A 52 0.13 -9.86 -22.90
N GLU A 53 -1.05 -9.26 -23.09
CA GLU A 53 -1.24 -7.80 -23.14
C GLU A 53 -0.81 -7.08 -21.85
N HIS A 54 -0.77 -7.79 -20.72
CA HIS A 54 -0.31 -7.24 -19.44
C HIS A 54 1.22 -7.19 -19.30
N ARG A 55 1.97 -7.91 -20.15
CA ARG A 55 3.42 -8.13 -19.97
C ARG A 55 4.23 -6.83 -20.03
N ASP A 56 3.89 -5.92 -20.95
CA ASP A 56 4.61 -4.64 -21.08
C ASP A 56 4.46 -3.78 -19.82
N GLY A 57 3.21 -3.58 -19.37
CA GLY A 57 2.91 -2.82 -18.17
C GLY A 57 3.54 -3.43 -16.90
N TRP A 58 3.46 -4.75 -16.77
CA TRP A 58 4.10 -5.48 -15.68
C TRP A 58 5.63 -5.31 -15.67
N MET A 59 6.28 -5.43 -16.84
CA MET A 59 7.73 -5.26 -16.97
C MET A 59 8.16 -3.83 -16.63
N LYS A 60 7.38 -2.83 -17.04
CA LYS A 60 7.63 -1.42 -16.69
C LYS A 60 7.53 -1.19 -15.18
N ILE A 61 6.51 -1.76 -14.53
CA ILE A 61 6.37 -1.69 -13.06
C ILE A 61 7.56 -2.38 -12.38
N LYS A 62 7.92 -3.59 -12.83
CA LYS A 62 9.07 -4.34 -12.29
C LYS A 62 10.36 -3.51 -12.34
N ARG A 63 10.67 -2.90 -13.49
CA ARG A 63 11.85 -2.04 -13.64
C ARG A 63 11.77 -0.79 -12.76
N PHE A 64 10.60 -0.16 -12.71
CA PHE A 64 10.34 1.05 -11.93
C PHE A 64 10.56 0.85 -10.43
N LEU A 65 10.25 -0.34 -9.93
CA LEU A 65 10.46 -0.75 -8.53
C LEU A 65 11.94 -1.01 -8.17
N CYS A 66 12.81 -1.22 -9.15
CA CYS A 66 14.25 -1.39 -8.92
C CYS A 66 15.02 -0.06 -8.80
N GLU A 67 14.38 1.08 -9.02
CA GLU A 67 15.03 2.39 -9.00
C GLU A 67 15.10 2.98 -7.58
N GLU A 68 16.29 3.39 -7.14
CA GLU A 68 16.53 4.03 -5.85
C GLU A 68 16.11 5.52 -5.85
N ARG A 69 14.81 5.78 -5.67
CA ARG A 69 14.28 7.16 -5.66
C ARG A 69 13.21 7.46 -4.62
N PHE A 70 12.80 6.46 -3.85
CA PHE A 70 11.73 6.60 -2.87
C PHE A 70 12.31 6.82 -1.48
N CYS A 71 11.71 7.74 -0.73
CA CYS A 71 12.13 8.04 0.64
C CYS A 71 11.52 7.10 1.67
N PHE A 72 10.65 6.15 1.27
CA PHE A 72 9.97 5.25 2.20
C PHE A 72 10.93 4.57 3.17
N LYS A 73 10.47 4.35 4.41
CA LYS A 73 11.24 3.66 5.44
C LYS A 73 11.67 2.27 4.96
N LYS A 74 10.78 1.58 4.27
CA LYS A 74 11.02 0.26 3.66
C LYS A 74 10.09 0.06 2.48
N ILE A 75 10.58 -0.60 1.44
CA ILE A 75 9.75 -1.17 0.38
C ILE A 75 9.99 -2.67 0.32
N VAL A 76 8.91 -3.45 0.31
CA VAL A 76 8.96 -4.90 0.11
C VAL A 76 8.10 -5.26 -1.10
N VAL A 77 8.72 -5.86 -2.09
CA VAL A 77 8.05 -6.29 -3.33
C VAL A 77 7.90 -7.80 -3.32
N PHE A 78 6.66 -8.27 -3.43
CA PHE A 78 6.32 -9.66 -3.68
C PHE A 78 5.98 -9.81 -5.16
N GLU A 79 7.00 -10.17 -5.96
CA GLU A 79 6.77 -10.61 -7.33
C GLU A 79 6.16 -12.02 -7.29
N ARG A 80 4.98 -12.19 -7.90
CA ARG A 80 4.30 -13.49 -7.94
C ARG A 80 4.81 -14.34 -9.09
N GLU A 81 4.98 -15.65 -8.83
CA GLU A 81 5.41 -16.62 -9.85
C GLU A 81 4.31 -16.93 -10.89
N TYR A 82 3.04 -16.77 -10.50
CA TYR A 82 1.85 -16.93 -11.33
C TYR A 82 0.80 -15.89 -10.96
N ASN A 83 -0.25 -15.75 -11.77
CA ASN A 83 -1.29 -14.75 -11.52
C ASN A 83 -2.20 -15.23 -10.37
N TYR A 84 -2.15 -14.54 -9.24
CA TYR A 84 -2.99 -14.83 -8.08
C TYR A 84 -4.39 -14.24 -8.26
N GLY A 85 -4.51 -13.20 -9.09
CA GLY A 85 -5.77 -12.54 -9.38
C GLY A 85 -6.34 -11.80 -8.17
N VAL A 86 -7.62 -11.42 -8.28
CA VAL A 86 -8.35 -10.64 -7.26
C VAL A 86 -9.42 -11.45 -6.52
N LYS A 87 -9.68 -12.69 -6.93
CA LYS A 87 -10.72 -13.57 -6.37
C LYS A 87 -10.10 -14.80 -5.72
N GLY A 88 -10.79 -15.36 -4.74
CA GLY A 88 -10.37 -16.56 -4.01
C GLY A 88 -9.59 -16.23 -2.73
N GLU A 89 -9.34 -17.26 -1.92
CA GLU A 89 -8.79 -17.12 -0.56
C GLU A 89 -7.32 -16.69 -0.54
N ASN A 90 -6.55 -17.03 -1.58
CA ASN A 90 -5.12 -16.70 -1.71
C ASN A 90 -4.84 -15.78 -2.91
N ASN A 91 -5.73 -14.81 -3.13
CA ASN A 91 -5.54 -13.79 -4.15
C ASN A 91 -4.40 -12.82 -3.78
N ASN A 92 -4.00 -11.95 -4.70
CA ASN A 92 -2.83 -11.09 -4.48
C ASN A 92 -2.98 -10.18 -3.25
N ILE A 93 -4.20 -9.70 -2.99
CA ILE A 93 -4.54 -8.82 -1.85
C ILE A 93 -4.50 -9.60 -0.54
N SER A 94 -5.20 -10.74 -0.46
CA SER A 94 -5.28 -11.52 0.78
C SER A 94 -3.91 -12.06 1.19
N ALA A 95 -3.06 -12.44 0.22
CA ALA A 95 -1.70 -12.86 0.47
C ALA A 95 -0.82 -11.73 1.06
N LEU A 96 -0.97 -10.49 0.58
CA LEU A 96 -0.27 -9.33 1.17
C LEU A 96 -0.76 -9.05 2.58
N ILE A 97 -2.08 -8.99 2.78
CA ILE A 97 -2.69 -8.72 4.08
C ILE A 97 -2.24 -9.77 5.10
N LYS A 98 -2.31 -11.06 4.74
CA LYS A 98 -1.87 -12.17 5.61
C LYS A 98 -0.41 -12.04 6.03
N TYR A 99 0.47 -11.58 5.13
CA TYR A 99 1.86 -11.35 5.47
C TYR A 99 2.01 -10.16 6.42
N VAL A 100 1.41 -9.01 6.07
CA VAL A 100 1.53 -7.77 6.86
C VAL A 100 0.92 -7.94 8.26
N SER A 101 -0.18 -8.66 8.39
CA SER A 101 -0.85 -8.91 9.67
C SER A 101 0.00 -9.72 10.65
N THR A 102 1.09 -10.36 10.21
CA THR A 102 2.03 -11.05 11.12
C THR A 102 2.95 -10.08 11.86
N TYR A 103 3.07 -8.83 11.41
CA TYR A 103 3.97 -7.82 11.96
C TYR A 103 3.26 -6.54 12.42
N TYR A 104 2.08 -6.25 11.86
CA TYR A 104 1.31 -5.04 12.13
C TYR A 104 -0.13 -5.39 12.48
N ASP A 105 -0.73 -4.60 13.38
CA ASP A 105 -2.13 -4.71 13.80
C ASP A 105 -3.08 -3.83 12.95
N ARG A 106 -2.52 -3.01 12.07
CA ARG A 106 -3.23 -2.11 11.16
C ARG A 106 -2.47 -1.90 9.87
N TRP A 107 -3.16 -1.55 8.80
CA TRP A 107 -2.57 -1.19 7.50
C TRP A 107 -3.49 -0.27 6.71
N ILE A 108 -2.92 0.40 5.71
CA ILE A 108 -3.60 1.20 4.71
C ILE A 108 -3.63 0.39 3.42
N PHE A 109 -4.80 -0.03 2.95
CA PHE A 109 -4.92 -0.62 1.62
C PHE A 109 -5.09 0.47 0.57
N SER A 110 -4.41 0.35 -0.57
CA SER A 110 -4.64 1.23 -1.72
C SER A 110 -4.52 0.50 -3.05
N GLU A 111 -5.49 0.70 -3.93
CA GLU A 111 -5.41 0.26 -5.33
C GLU A 111 -4.32 1.02 -6.10
N ASP A 112 -3.79 0.41 -7.16
CA ASP A 112 -2.63 0.91 -7.92
C ASP A 112 -2.88 2.17 -8.78
N ASP A 113 -4.09 2.73 -8.76
CA ASP A 113 -4.50 3.92 -9.53
C ASP A 113 -4.88 5.14 -8.68
N ASN A 114 -4.63 5.09 -7.38
CA ASN A 114 -4.81 6.22 -6.48
C ASN A 114 -3.75 7.32 -6.65
N VAL A 115 -4.12 8.57 -6.34
CA VAL A 115 -3.21 9.71 -6.24
C VAL A 115 -3.47 10.45 -4.93
N PHE A 116 -2.42 10.68 -4.15
CA PHE A 116 -2.56 11.19 -2.78
C PHE A 116 -2.23 12.66 -2.65
N SER A 117 -2.93 13.34 -1.73
CA SER A 117 -2.51 14.67 -1.27
C SER A 117 -1.28 14.54 -0.35
N PRO A 118 -0.41 15.56 -0.25
CA PRO A 118 0.78 15.52 0.62
C PRO A 118 0.48 15.27 2.10
N ASN A 119 -0.75 15.46 2.57
CA ASN A 119 -1.17 15.25 3.95
C ASN A 119 -1.87 13.90 4.18
N PHE A 120 -1.98 13.06 3.14
CA PHE A 120 -2.73 11.80 3.19
C PHE A 120 -2.29 10.88 4.34
N LEU A 121 -0.99 10.52 4.40
CA LEU A 121 -0.48 9.62 5.44
C LEU A 121 -0.67 10.19 6.85
N VAL A 122 -0.51 11.50 7.02
CA VAL A 122 -0.75 12.18 8.30
C VAL A 122 -2.22 12.06 8.71
N TYR A 123 -3.13 12.32 7.78
CA TYR A 123 -4.57 12.25 8.03
C TYR A 123 -5.00 10.84 8.44
N ILE A 124 -4.61 9.82 7.67
CA ILE A 124 -5.00 8.43 7.93
C ILE A 124 -4.42 7.92 9.25
N ASN A 125 -3.13 8.17 9.50
CA ASN A 125 -2.51 7.69 10.74
C ASN A 125 -3.07 8.39 11.98
N LYS A 126 -3.41 9.68 11.90
CA LYS A 126 -4.13 10.38 12.97
C LYS A 126 -5.52 9.79 13.20
N GLY A 127 -6.25 9.50 12.13
CA GLY A 127 -7.56 8.87 12.20
C GLY A 127 -7.50 7.49 12.85
N LEU A 128 -6.52 6.66 12.44
CA LEU A 128 -6.27 5.34 13.00
C LEU A 128 -5.93 5.36 14.49
N GLU A 129 -5.22 6.37 14.97
CA GLU A 129 -4.93 6.52 16.39
C GLU A 129 -6.21 6.84 17.19
N ASN A 130 -7.09 7.67 16.64
CA ASN A 130 -8.39 7.96 17.24
C ASN A 130 -9.34 6.75 17.21
N LEU A 131 -9.30 5.92 16.15
CA LEU A 131 -10.10 4.70 16.05
C LEU A 131 -9.60 3.59 16.99
N ARG A 132 -8.32 3.53 17.32
CA ARG A 132 -7.87 2.65 18.41
C ARG A 132 -8.51 3.02 19.75
N MET A 133 -8.88 4.28 19.94
CA MET A 133 -9.63 4.74 21.11
C MET A 133 -11.15 4.48 20.98
N ILE A 134 -11.65 4.14 19.79
CA ILE A 134 -13.07 3.96 19.49
C ILE A 134 -13.24 2.81 18.47
N ASN A 135 -13.54 1.58 18.94
CA ASN A 135 -13.83 0.42 18.08
C ASN A 135 -15.02 0.68 17.14
N LEU A 136 -14.78 1.22 15.94
CA LEU A 136 -15.81 1.46 14.93
C LEU A 136 -15.28 1.13 13.52
N TYR A 137 -16.01 0.25 12.83
CA TYR A 137 -15.87 -0.01 11.39
C TYR A 137 -16.34 1.22 10.59
N LEU A 138 -15.49 1.75 9.71
CA LEU A 138 -15.85 2.78 8.72
C LEU A 138 -15.59 2.25 7.31
N PRO A 139 -16.63 2.05 6.48
CA PRO A 139 -16.48 1.69 5.08
C PRO A 139 -16.73 2.92 4.20
N LEU A 140 -15.74 3.79 3.96
CA LEU A 140 -15.85 4.81 2.91
C LEU A 140 -14.49 5.19 2.30
N MET A 141 -14.47 5.25 0.97
CA MET A 141 -13.40 5.62 0.01
C MET A 141 -12.45 4.47 -0.38
N ASP A 142 -11.90 4.56 -1.60
CA ASP A 142 -11.05 3.58 -2.35
C ASP A 142 -9.74 3.15 -1.63
N ILE A 143 -9.68 3.40 -0.33
CA ILE A 143 -8.64 3.13 0.63
C ILE A 143 -9.32 2.53 1.85
N ALA A 144 -9.29 1.20 1.96
CA ALA A 144 -9.84 0.51 3.11
C ALA A 144 -8.83 0.53 4.27
N ILE A 145 -9.29 0.99 5.43
CA ILE A 145 -8.52 0.98 6.68
C ILE A 145 -8.95 -0.26 7.47
N PHE A 146 -8.02 -1.17 7.76
CA PHE A 146 -8.30 -2.36 8.55
C PHE A 146 -7.50 -2.32 9.85
N THR A 147 -8.20 -2.57 10.95
CA THR A 147 -7.65 -2.80 12.29
C THR A 147 -8.14 -4.17 12.74
N MET A 148 -7.24 -5.03 13.22
CA MET A 148 -7.62 -6.32 13.79
C MET A 148 -8.10 -6.20 15.24
#